data_AF-A0A9K3K4R5-F1
#
_entry.id   AF-A0A9K3K4R5-F1
#
_cell.length_a   1.000
_cell.length_b   1.000
_cell.length_c   1.000
_cell.angle_alpha   90.00
_cell.angle_beta   90.00
_cell.angle_gamma   90.00
#
_symmetry.space_group_name_H-M   'P 1'
#
loop_
_entity.id
_entity.type
_entity.pdbx_description
1 polymer ?
#
loop_
_entity_poly.entity_id
_entity_poly.type
_entity_poly.pdbx_seq_one_letter_code
_entity_poly.pdbx_strand_id
1 'polypeptide(L)'
;MSARTSDNDEHHLSSQQTIQPFEWLTSPSSLLALLQEHVMRQQQHTDDNITLSQQQRPLQALHVGCGSSTVGEFLVQSLGFSRVINVDCDHDTMQRMEDRWNQRALSITSSDAADACLMSSRMEFLTLDFTKEHLPEKYNDSFDLVLDKSTLDCTLCSDTATAALLVECYRTLRSDGGVYMVISFHELDLLLPLLQDLPGAQWTVTHTTMERQVEQLPTTSDPSMSGSTVKAQGSFPASEPSHNNNNNNNRKPLNVLIARRSCVFDGCGNNIATSTLDFDAVYSHVHRVNDRWFQEQQPLLTELRIHELKEAFEKVSDIERNDATEGGGVSLKEAFPLLFTEAEREHLTFDHFLEDWEAFVQTHEGLGDGNTLTLETAIAFLTEMQ
;
A
#
# COMPACT_ATOMS: atom_id res chain seq x y z
N MET A 1 53.03 16.82 -25.87
CA MET A 1 53.68 15.79 -25.03
C MET A 1 52.82 15.69 -23.78
N SER A 2 51.89 14.73 -23.76
CA SER A 2 51.97 13.46 -23.00
C SER A 2 51.72 13.72 -21.49
N ALA A 3 50.78 13.08 -20.79
CA ALA A 3 50.23 11.75 -20.97
C ALA A 3 48.78 11.66 -20.47
N ARG A 4 48.04 10.76 -21.11
CA ARG A 4 46.74 10.21 -20.70
C ARG A 4 46.97 9.28 -19.50
N THR A 5 46.18 9.44 -18.46
CA THR A 5 45.92 8.38 -17.47
C THR A 5 44.53 7.84 -17.76
N SER A 6 44.52 6.60 -18.25
CA SER A 6 43.36 5.75 -18.42
C SER A 6 43.00 5.17 -17.05
N ASP A 7 41.94 5.68 -16.44
CA ASP A 7 41.30 4.98 -15.33
C ASP A 7 40.42 3.87 -15.92
N ASN A 8 40.74 2.66 -15.49
CA ASN A 8 39.98 1.45 -15.75
C ASN A 8 38.71 1.51 -14.90
N ASP A 9 37.60 1.97 -15.49
CA ASP A 9 36.27 1.63 -14.99
C ASP A 9 36.00 0.16 -15.33
N GLU A 10 36.49 -0.73 -14.46
CA GLU A 10 35.99 -2.10 -14.37
C GLU A 10 34.51 -2.01 -13.98
N HIS A 11 33.65 -2.07 -15.00
CA HIS A 11 32.24 -2.38 -14.85
C HIS A 11 32.11 -3.67 -14.04
N HIS A 12 31.82 -3.52 -12.74
CA HIS A 12 31.14 -4.54 -11.96
C HIS A 12 29.81 -4.83 -12.67
N LEU A 13 29.83 -5.82 -13.56
CA LEU A 13 28.65 -6.59 -13.95
C LEU A 13 28.14 -7.26 -12.67
N SER A 14 27.40 -6.50 -11.86
CA SER A 14 26.59 -7.10 -10.81
C SER A 14 25.71 -8.13 -11.51
N SER A 15 25.89 -9.40 -11.19
CA SER A 15 24.98 -10.46 -11.59
C SER A 15 23.56 -9.94 -11.39
N GLN A 16 22.84 -9.67 -12.47
CA GLN A 16 21.47 -9.17 -12.42
C GLN A 16 20.62 -10.26 -11.76
N GLN A 17 20.50 -10.19 -10.44
CA GLN A 17 19.62 -11.07 -9.70
C GLN A 17 18.20 -10.70 -10.11
N THR A 18 17.51 -11.67 -10.70
CA THR A 18 16.09 -11.53 -11.03
C THR A 18 15.32 -11.24 -9.73
N ILE A 19 14.47 -10.23 -9.76
CA ILE A 19 13.67 -9.85 -8.59
C ILE A 19 12.77 -11.02 -8.19
N GLN A 20 12.91 -11.47 -6.94
CA GLN A 20 12.02 -12.47 -6.38
C GLN A 20 10.64 -11.83 -6.17
N PRO A 21 9.56 -12.41 -6.73
CA PRO A 21 8.23 -11.90 -6.46
C PRO A 21 7.88 -12.04 -4.98
N PHE A 22 7.15 -11.07 -4.47
CA PHE A 22 6.69 -11.08 -3.10
C PHE A 22 5.23 -10.62 -3.01
N GLU A 23 4.42 -11.37 -2.26
CA GLU A 23 3.01 -11.08 -2.05
C GLU A 23 2.72 -10.76 -0.58
N TRP A 24 2.54 -9.46 -0.29
CA TRP A 24 2.40 -8.94 1.09
C TRP A 24 1.12 -9.40 1.82
N LEU A 25 -0.01 -9.44 1.12
CA LEU A 25 -1.33 -9.73 1.71
C LEU A 25 -1.91 -11.06 1.27
N THR A 26 -2.02 -11.25 -0.04
CA THR A 26 -2.67 -12.40 -0.64
C THR A 26 -2.07 -12.69 -2.01
N SER A 27 -2.21 -13.93 -2.46
CA SER A 27 -1.77 -14.36 -3.78
C SER A 27 -2.72 -13.83 -4.88
N PRO A 28 -2.24 -13.64 -6.13
CA PRO A 28 -3.11 -13.21 -7.23
C PRO A 28 -4.28 -14.16 -7.50
N SER A 29 -4.08 -15.47 -7.30
CA SER A 29 -5.12 -16.48 -7.52
C SER A 29 -6.31 -16.32 -6.58
N SER A 30 -6.09 -15.82 -5.37
CA SER A 30 -7.16 -15.50 -4.40
C SER A 30 -8.07 -14.36 -4.86
N LEU A 31 -7.63 -13.54 -5.83
CA LEU A 31 -8.44 -12.47 -6.41
C LEU A 31 -9.39 -12.95 -7.51
N LEU A 32 -9.21 -14.17 -8.00
CA LEU A 32 -9.93 -14.69 -9.18
C LEU A 32 -11.45 -14.54 -9.06
N ALA A 33 -12.03 -15.01 -7.96
CA ALA A 33 -13.48 -14.99 -7.77
C ALA A 33 -14.02 -13.56 -7.75
N LEU A 34 -13.33 -12.65 -7.06
CA LEU A 34 -13.73 -11.25 -6.94
C LEU A 34 -13.61 -10.51 -8.27
N LEU A 35 -12.54 -10.75 -9.02
CA LEU A 35 -12.33 -10.14 -10.34
C LEU A 35 -13.36 -10.64 -11.36
N GLN A 36 -13.68 -11.93 -11.34
CA GLN A 36 -14.73 -12.49 -12.20
C GLN A 36 -16.10 -11.90 -11.88
N GLU A 37 -16.43 -11.78 -10.61
CA GLU A 37 -17.71 -11.25 -10.14
C GLU A 37 -17.87 -9.76 -10.43
N HIS A 38 -16.88 -8.95 -10.07
CA HIS A 38 -17.03 -7.51 -10.05
C HIS A 38 -16.51 -6.83 -11.32
N VAL A 39 -15.60 -7.44 -12.08
CA VAL A 39 -15.04 -6.81 -13.29
C VAL A 39 -15.55 -7.52 -14.54
N MET A 40 -15.44 -8.85 -14.61
CA MET A 40 -15.69 -9.59 -15.85
C MET A 40 -17.19 -9.83 -16.13
N ARG A 41 -18.00 -10.17 -15.12
CA ARG A 41 -19.43 -10.51 -15.31
C ARG A 41 -20.25 -9.37 -15.92
N GLN A 42 -19.82 -8.12 -15.76
CA GLN A 42 -20.51 -6.96 -16.34
C GLN A 42 -20.51 -6.94 -17.87
N GLN A 43 -19.54 -7.58 -18.52
CA GLN A 43 -19.55 -7.70 -19.97
C GLN A 43 -20.66 -8.62 -20.50
N GLN A 44 -21.27 -9.44 -19.64
CA GLN A 44 -22.26 -10.44 -20.07
C GLN A 44 -23.71 -9.94 -20.00
N HIS A 45 -24.02 -8.99 -19.12
CA HIS A 45 -25.41 -8.55 -18.88
C HIS A 45 -25.91 -7.44 -19.82
N THR A 46 -25.03 -6.81 -20.60
CA THR A 46 -25.44 -5.83 -21.63
C THR A 46 -26.05 -6.47 -22.87
N ASP A 47 -26.00 -7.80 -23.00
CA ASP A 47 -26.11 -8.49 -24.29
C ASP A 47 -27.46 -9.19 -24.54
N ASP A 48 -28.39 -9.20 -23.56
CA ASP A 48 -29.63 -9.96 -23.66
C ASP A 48 -30.68 -9.35 -24.63
N ASN A 49 -30.41 -8.22 -25.30
CA ASN A 49 -31.38 -7.60 -26.21
C ASN A 49 -30.87 -7.15 -27.58
N ILE A 50 -29.60 -7.42 -27.97
CA ILE A 50 -29.11 -7.06 -29.32
C ILE A 50 -28.32 -8.21 -29.95
N THR A 51 -28.87 -8.73 -31.04
CA THR A 51 -28.32 -9.74 -31.94
C THR A 51 -26.86 -9.50 -32.39
N LEU A 52 -26.03 -10.54 -32.19
CA LEU A 52 -24.87 -10.97 -32.99
C LEU A 52 -23.70 -9.97 -33.19
N SER A 53 -22.56 -10.36 -32.61
CA SER A 53 -21.17 -9.90 -32.87
C SER A 53 -20.68 -8.56 -32.32
N GLN A 54 -21.12 -8.14 -31.12
CA GLN A 54 -20.34 -7.15 -30.38
C GLN A 54 -19.14 -7.85 -29.72
N GLN A 55 -17.95 -7.57 -30.24
CA GLN A 55 -16.68 -8.02 -29.64
C GLN A 55 -16.62 -7.51 -28.20
N GLN A 56 -16.40 -8.42 -27.25
CA GLN A 56 -16.12 -8.04 -25.86
C GLN A 56 -15.00 -7.01 -25.85
N ARG A 57 -15.23 -5.88 -25.17
CA ARG A 57 -14.23 -4.83 -25.09
C ARG A 57 -12.96 -5.36 -24.42
N PRO A 58 -11.77 -4.97 -24.89
CA PRO A 58 -10.51 -5.36 -24.27
C PRO A 58 -10.39 -4.69 -22.88
N LEU A 59 -10.24 -5.49 -21.82
CA LEU A 59 -10.16 -5.00 -20.44
C LEU A 59 -8.79 -4.40 -20.11
N GLN A 60 -8.78 -3.24 -19.47
CA GLN A 60 -7.57 -2.55 -19.02
C GLN A 60 -7.53 -2.39 -17.51
N ALA A 61 -6.34 -2.58 -16.91
CA ALA A 61 -6.14 -2.39 -15.47
C ALA A 61 -4.96 -1.48 -15.15
N LEU A 62 -5.07 -0.81 -14.00
CA LEU A 62 -3.99 -0.12 -13.30
C LEU A 62 -3.74 -0.85 -11.98
N HIS A 63 -2.50 -1.18 -11.67
CA HIS A 63 -2.07 -1.76 -10.41
C HIS A 63 -1.17 -0.75 -9.70
N VAL A 64 -1.73 -0.05 -8.71
CA VAL A 64 -1.02 1.00 -7.96
C VAL A 64 -0.19 0.38 -6.84
N GLY A 65 0.98 0.99 -6.56
CA GLY A 65 1.96 0.49 -5.59
C GLY A 65 2.25 -0.99 -5.77
N CYS A 66 2.57 -1.40 -7.00
CA CYS A 66 2.60 -2.81 -7.37
C CYS A 66 3.71 -3.61 -6.65
N GLY A 67 4.75 -2.94 -6.13
CA GLY A 67 5.93 -3.57 -5.56
C GLY A 67 6.49 -4.63 -6.51
N SER A 68 6.95 -5.77 -6.00
CA SER A 68 7.41 -6.90 -6.84
C SER A 68 6.32 -7.93 -7.15
N SER A 69 5.05 -7.59 -6.92
CA SER A 69 3.91 -8.52 -7.01
C SER A 69 3.72 -9.09 -8.42
N THR A 70 3.07 -10.25 -8.51
CA THR A 70 2.72 -10.95 -9.75
C THR A 70 1.29 -10.70 -10.20
N VAL A 71 0.54 -9.83 -9.52
CA VAL A 71 -0.86 -9.57 -9.89
C VAL A 71 -0.99 -9.06 -11.32
N GLY A 72 -0.13 -8.15 -11.78
CA GLY A 72 -0.17 -7.68 -13.16
C GLY A 72 0.01 -8.81 -14.19
N GLU A 73 0.93 -9.74 -13.92
CA GLU A 73 1.15 -10.92 -14.76
C GLU A 73 -0.08 -11.83 -14.76
N PHE A 74 -0.70 -12.04 -13.60
CA PHE A 74 -1.92 -12.85 -13.46
C PHE A 74 -3.10 -12.26 -14.23
N LEU A 75 -3.31 -10.93 -14.16
CA LEU A 75 -4.36 -10.24 -14.91
C LEU A 75 -4.19 -10.46 -16.43
N VAL A 76 -2.97 -10.38 -16.95
CA VAL A 76 -2.68 -10.58 -18.38
C VAL A 76 -2.81 -12.06 -18.78
N GLN A 77 -2.15 -12.96 -18.04
CA GLN A 77 -1.99 -14.36 -18.42
C GLN A 77 -3.19 -15.23 -18.09
N SER A 78 -3.82 -15.01 -16.93
CA SER A 78 -4.91 -15.84 -16.44
C SER A 78 -6.29 -15.26 -16.74
N LEU A 79 -6.42 -13.92 -16.76
CA LEU A 79 -7.71 -13.24 -16.97
C LEU A 79 -7.86 -12.56 -18.34
N GLY A 80 -6.79 -12.51 -19.13
CA GLY A 80 -6.87 -11.99 -20.50
C GLY A 80 -7.00 -10.47 -20.60
N PHE A 81 -6.61 -9.70 -19.56
CA PHE A 81 -6.57 -8.23 -19.65
C PHE A 81 -5.69 -7.79 -20.82
N SER A 82 -6.21 -6.98 -21.72
CA SER A 82 -5.46 -6.55 -22.91
C SER A 82 -4.26 -5.70 -22.53
N ARG A 83 -4.37 -4.94 -21.44
CA ARG A 83 -3.30 -4.08 -20.96
C ARG A 83 -3.35 -3.92 -19.45
N VAL A 84 -2.19 -3.97 -18.82
CA VAL A 84 -2.01 -3.68 -17.39
C VAL A 84 -0.89 -2.68 -17.22
N ILE A 85 -1.16 -1.57 -16.53
CA ILE A 85 -0.16 -0.59 -16.14
C ILE A 85 0.18 -0.86 -14.67
N ASN A 86 1.43 -1.18 -14.39
CA ASN A 86 1.94 -1.34 -13.03
C ASN A 86 2.71 -0.07 -12.66
N VAL A 87 2.43 0.44 -11.46
CA VAL A 87 3.01 1.71 -10.99
C VAL A 87 3.55 1.54 -9.58
N ASP A 88 4.76 2.03 -9.35
CA ASP A 88 5.38 2.10 -8.03
C ASP A 88 6.34 3.31 -7.98
N CYS A 89 6.69 3.79 -6.78
CA CYS A 89 7.69 4.85 -6.63
C CYS A 89 9.13 4.31 -6.67
N ASP A 90 9.34 3.00 -6.47
CA ASP A 90 10.67 2.40 -6.46
C ASP A 90 11.17 2.06 -7.89
N HIS A 91 12.04 2.92 -8.41
CA HIS A 91 12.61 2.79 -9.75
C HIS A 91 13.27 1.42 -10.00
N ASP A 92 14.07 0.95 -9.04
CA ASP A 92 14.83 -0.29 -9.20
C ASP A 92 13.92 -1.52 -9.26
N THR A 93 12.85 -1.55 -8.47
CA THR A 93 11.81 -2.58 -8.52
C THR A 93 11.10 -2.56 -9.87
N MET A 94 10.69 -1.39 -10.36
CA MET A 94 9.99 -1.28 -11.64
C MET A 94 10.85 -1.77 -12.81
N GLN A 95 12.12 -1.37 -12.86
CA GLN A 95 13.05 -1.87 -13.88
C GLN A 95 13.21 -3.39 -13.82
N ARG A 96 13.37 -3.96 -12.62
CA ARG A 96 13.55 -5.41 -12.46
C ARG A 96 12.28 -6.20 -12.79
N MET A 97 11.09 -5.64 -12.51
CA MET A 97 9.83 -6.26 -12.91
C MET A 97 9.64 -6.25 -14.42
N GLU A 98 10.01 -5.16 -15.09
CA GLU A 98 9.97 -5.06 -16.54
C GLU A 98 10.91 -6.10 -17.18
N ASP A 99 12.14 -6.20 -16.68
CA ASP A 99 13.10 -7.22 -17.12
C ASP A 99 12.55 -8.64 -16.91
N ARG A 100 11.95 -8.91 -15.74
CA ARG A 100 11.31 -10.20 -15.41
C ARG A 100 10.20 -10.52 -16.41
N TRP A 101 9.33 -9.56 -16.70
CA TRP A 101 8.23 -9.75 -17.64
C TRP A 101 8.73 -10.03 -19.06
N ASN A 102 9.69 -9.23 -19.55
CA ASN A 102 10.22 -9.39 -20.90
C ASN A 102 10.94 -10.73 -21.09
N GLN A 103 11.70 -11.19 -20.08
CA GLN A 103 12.29 -12.53 -20.09
C GLN A 103 11.23 -13.64 -20.14
N ARG A 104 10.12 -13.46 -19.41
CA ARG A 104 9.01 -14.42 -19.39
C ARG A 104 8.20 -14.41 -20.70
N ALA A 105 8.00 -13.25 -21.31
CA ALA A 105 7.34 -13.14 -22.61
C ALA A 105 8.12 -13.95 -23.66
N LEU A 106 9.45 -13.83 -23.69
CA LEU A 106 10.32 -14.61 -24.58
C LEU A 106 10.25 -16.12 -24.34
N SER A 107 10.09 -16.57 -23.09
CA SER A 107 10.04 -18.01 -22.78
C SER A 107 8.69 -18.66 -23.10
N ILE A 108 7.59 -17.90 -23.00
CA ILE A 108 6.24 -18.39 -23.31
C ILE A 108 6.03 -18.50 -24.82
N THR A 109 6.58 -17.58 -25.62
CA THR A 109 6.31 -17.53 -27.05
C THR A 109 7.30 -18.39 -27.84
N SER A 110 6.97 -19.68 -27.97
CA SER A 110 7.22 -20.54 -29.14
C SER A 110 8.46 -20.34 -29.98
N SER A 111 8.46 -19.31 -30.84
CA SER A 111 9.36 -19.15 -31.98
C SER A 111 9.17 -17.83 -32.74
N ASP A 112 8.11 -17.05 -32.48
CA ASP A 112 7.81 -15.82 -33.22
C ASP A 112 8.10 -14.58 -32.37
N ALA A 113 9.04 -13.76 -32.83
CA ALA A 113 9.36 -12.47 -32.22
C ALA A 113 8.18 -11.51 -32.22
N ALA A 114 7.22 -11.66 -33.16
CA ALA A 114 6.01 -10.86 -33.19
C ALA A 114 5.09 -11.16 -32.00
N ASP A 115 4.92 -12.44 -31.64
CA ASP A 115 4.10 -12.85 -30.49
C ASP A 115 4.72 -12.40 -29.17
N ALA A 116 6.05 -12.49 -29.05
CA ALA A 116 6.78 -11.99 -27.88
C ALA A 116 6.56 -10.48 -27.70
N CYS A 117 6.69 -9.71 -28.79
CA CYS A 117 6.49 -8.27 -28.79
C CYS A 117 5.04 -7.90 -28.41
N LEU A 118 4.06 -8.62 -28.95
CA LEU A 118 2.66 -8.44 -28.58
C LEU A 118 2.43 -8.72 -27.09
N MET A 119 2.98 -9.80 -26.53
CA MET A 119 2.85 -10.11 -25.11
C MET A 119 3.53 -9.05 -24.22
N SER A 120 4.76 -8.63 -24.55
CA SER A 120 5.47 -7.57 -23.85
C SER A 120 4.66 -6.28 -23.82
N SER A 121 4.02 -5.90 -24.93
CA SER A 121 3.20 -4.68 -25.02
C SER A 121 1.93 -4.65 -24.15
N ARG A 122 1.53 -5.80 -23.59
CA ARG A 122 0.37 -5.89 -22.69
C ARG A 122 0.67 -5.44 -21.26
N MET A 123 1.93 -5.23 -20.90
CA MET A 123 2.29 -4.64 -19.62
C MET A 123 3.18 -3.42 -19.78
N GLU A 124 2.89 -2.40 -18.99
CA GLU A 124 3.71 -1.19 -18.85
C GLU A 124 4.10 -1.03 -17.39
N PHE A 125 5.32 -0.55 -17.16
CA PHE A 125 5.91 -0.35 -15.84
C PHE A 125 6.29 1.12 -15.73
N LEU A 126 5.68 1.84 -14.79
CA LEU A 126 5.93 3.27 -14.57
C LEU A 126 6.47 3.51 -13.17
N THR A 127 7.59 4.20 -13.09
CA THR A 127 8.05 4.79 -11.83
C THR A 127 7.31 6.11 -11.62
N LEU A 128 6.45 6.19 -10.61
CA LEU A 128 5.64 7.38 -10.33
C LEU A 128 5.29 7.44 -8.85
N ASP A 129 5.52 8.61 -8.25
CA ASP A 129 5.11 8.91 -6.88
C ASP A 129 3.74 9.61 -6.90
N PHE A 130 2.67 8.88 -6.57
CA PHE A 130 1.30 9.41 -6.55
C PHE A 130 1.10 10.57 -5.57
N THR A 131 2.05 10.82 -4.65
CA THR A 131 1.99 11.96 -3.73
C THR A 131 2.46 13.27 -4.37
N LYS A 132 3.13 13.19 -5.53
CA LYS A 132 3.78 14.32 -6.21
C LYS A 132 3.42 14.44 -7.69
N GLU A 133 3.05 13.33 -8.31
CA GLU A 133 2.94 13.20 -9.75
C GLU A 133 1.59 12.59 -10.14
N HIS A 134 1.18 12.86 -11.39
CA HIS A 134 -0.03 12.31 -11.99
C HIS A 134 0.33 11.46 -13.21
N LEU A 135 -0.41 10.39 -13.41
CA LEU A 135 -0.40 9.61 -14.64
C LEU A 135 -0.76 10.50 -15.84
N PRO A 136 -0.14 10.27 -17.01
CA PRO A 136 -0.46 11.02 -18.22
C PRO A 136 -1.96 11.09 -18.53
N GLU A 137 -2.42 12.22 -19.08
CA GLU A 137 -3.84 12.47 -19.40
C GLU A 137 -4.49 11.40 -20.30
N LYS A 138 -3.69 10.67 -21.09
CA LYS A 138 -4.16 9.52 -21.91
C LYS A 138 -4.80 8.41 -21.07
N TYR A 139 -4.59 8.42 -19.75
CA TYR A 139 -5.16 7.47 -18.81
C TYR A 139 -6.45 7.96 -18.13
N ASN A 140 -6.93 9.18 -18.41
CA ASN A 140 -8.26 9.64 -17.95
C ASN A 140 -9.34 8.65 -18.40
N ASP A 141 -10.21 8.26 -17.48
CA ASP A 141 -11.38 7.41 -17.78
C ASP A 141 -11.04 6.15 -18.62
N SER A 142 -9.92 5.48 -18.34
CA SER A 142 -9.37 4.45 -19.24
C SER A 142 -9.39 3.03 -18.68
N PHE A 143 -9.41 2.86 -17.36
CA PHE A 143 -9.29 1.55 -16.71
C PHE A 143 -10.63 0.97 -16.29
N ASP A 144 -10.83 -0.31 -16.59
CA ASP A 144 -11.94 -1.11 -16.07
C ASP A 144 -11.70 -1.50 -14.60
N LEU A 145 -10.42 -1.59 -14.21
CA LEU A 145 -9.97 -1.95 -12.88
C LEU A 145 -8.80 -1.05 -12.45
N VAL A 146 -8.91 -0.42 -11.29
CA VAL A 146 -7.77 0.05 -10.52
C VAL A 146 -7.65 -0.87 -9.31
N LEU A 147 -6.52 -1.55 -9.19
CA LEU A 147 -6.23 -2.48 -8.10
C LEU A 147 -5.19 -1.89 -7.17
N ASP A 148 -5.52 -1.87 -5.89
CA ASP A 148 -4.68 -1.39 -4.79
C ASP A 148 -4.55 -2.49 -3.74
N LYS A 149 -3.31 -2.88 -3.46
CA LYS A 149 -2.99 -3.92 -2.49
C LYS A 149 -2.03 -3.34 -1.45
N SER A 150 -2.60 -2.78 -0.39
CA SER A 150 -1.89 -2.04 0.67
C SER A 150 -1.20 -0.74 0.26
N THR A 151 -1.43 -0.21 -0.93
CA THR A 151 -0.91 1.12 -1.27
C THR A 151 -1.66 2.19 -0.50
N LEU A 152 -2.99 2.09 -0.43
CA LEU A 152 -3.79 2.97 0.42
C LEU A 152 -3.31 2.91 1.86
N ASP A 153 -3.08 1.71 2.40
CA ASP A 153 -2.57 1.47 3.77
C ASP A 153 -1.28 2.26 4.04
N CYS A 154 -0.34 2.26 3.08
CA CYS A 154 0.91 3.02 3.20
C CYS A 154 0.70 4.54 3.16
N THR A 155 -0.36 5.03 2.50
CA THR A 155 -0.63 6.46 2.42
C THR A 155 -1.40 7.01 3.61
N LEU A 156 -2.08 6.17 4.40
CA LEU A 156 -2.96 6.62 5.50
C LEU A 156 -2.24 7.44 6.59
N CYS A 157 -0.91 7.38 6.66
CA CYS A 157 -0.11 8.23 7.54
C CYS A 157 0.02 9.69 7.05
N SER A 158 -0.48 10.02 5.85
CA SER A 158 -0.46 11.36 5.29
C SER A 158 -1.74 11.65 4.54
N ASP A 159 -2.55 12.55 5.09
CA ASP A 159 -3.83 12.96 4.48
C ASP A 159 -3.66 13.44 3.03
N THR A 160 -2.57 14.17 2.76
CA THR A 160 -2.20 14.64 1.42
C THR A 160 -1.91 13.48 0.47
N ALA A 161 -1.13 12.49 0.92
CA ALA A 161 -0.79 11.32 0.11
C ALA A 161 -2.02 10.47 -0.20
N THR A 162 -2.86 10.22 0.80
CA THR A 162 -4.13 9.49 0.62
C THR A 162 -5.07 10.24 -0.31
N ALA A 163 -5.22 11.56 -0.15
CA ALA A 163 -6.06 12.37 -1.02
C ALA A 163 -5.57 12.32 -2.48
N ALA A 164 -4.26 12.46 -2.70
CA ALA A 164 -3.65 12.41 -4.03
C ALA A 164 -3.89 11.05 -4.71
N LEU A 165 -3.67 9.95 -3.98
CA LEU A 165 -3.94 8.59 -4.46
C LEU A 165 -5.42 8.41 -4.86
N LEU A 166 -6.35 8.80 -3.98
CA LEU A 166 -7.79 8.61 -4.22
C LEU A 166 -8.30 9.42 -5.42
N VAL A 167 -7.87 10.69 -5.54
CA VAL A 167 -8.19 11.55 -6.69
C VAL A 167 -7.72 10.90 -8.00
N GLU A 168 -6.51 10.36 -7.98
CA GLU A 168 -5.89 9.76 -9.17
C GLU A 168 -6.52 8.42 -9.56
N CYS A 169 -6.77 7.54 -8.59
CA CYS A 169 -7.50 6.30 -8.80
C CYS A 169 -8.88 6.59 -9.40
N TYR A 170 -9.62 7.56 -8.84
CA TYR A 170 -10.94 7.92 -9.37
C TYR A 170 -10.86 8.49 -10.79
N ARG A 171 -9.88 9.35 -11.07
CA ARG A 171 -9.70 9.99 -12.39
C ARG A 171 -9.43 9.01 -13.52
N THR A 172 -8.67 7.96 -13.20
CA THR A 172 -8.23 6.99 -14.21
C THR A 172 -9.23 5.85 -14.43
N LEU A 173 -10.15 5.62 -13.48
CA LEU A 173 -11.27 4.71 -13.64
C LEU A 173 -12.21 5.18 -14.73
N ARG A 174 -12.62 4.25 -15.58
CA ARG A 174 -13.63 4.50 -16.60
C ARG A 174 -14.97 4.92 -15.97
N SER A 175 -15.59 5.95 -16.53
CA SER A 175 -16.79 6.58 -15.95
C SER A 175 -18.04 5.70 -16.00
N ASP A 176 -18.07 4.68 -16.86
CA ASP A 176 -19.21 3.78 -17.02
C ASP A 176 -18.96 2.40 -16.40
N GLY A 177 -18.73 2.36 -15.08
CA GLY A 177 -18.66 1.10 -14.35
C GLY A 177 -17.26 0.62 -13.98
N GLY A 178 -16.22 1.46 -14.14
CA GLY A 178 -14.87 1.15 -13.65
C GLY A 178 -14.88 0.80 -12.15
N VAL A 179 -14.00 -0.12 -11.76
CA VAL A 179 -13.92 -0.64 -10.38
C VAL A 179 -12.58 -0.27 -9.75
N TYR A 180 -12.62 0.41 -8.62
CA TYR A 180 -11.48 0.49 -7.71
C TYR A 180 -11.61 -0.61 -6.65
N MET A 181 -10.64 -1.52 -6.61
CA MET A 181 -10.60 -2.64 -5.68
C MET A 181 -9.42 -2.46 -4.73
N VAL A 182 -9.73 -2.26 -3.45
CA VAL A 182 -8.76 -2.04 -2.37
C VAL A 182 -8.69 -3.29 -1.52
N ILE A 183 -7.49 -3.84 -1.35
CA ILE A 183 -7.21 -4.96 -0.45
C ILE A 183 -6.34 -4.41 0.67
N SER A 184 -6.87 -4.45 1.89
CA SER A 184 -6.27 -3.76 3.04
C SER A 184 -6.27 -4.63 4.29
N PHE A 185 -5.29 -4.39 5.16
CA PHE A 185 -5.25 -4.95 6.52
C PHE A 185 -5.78 -3.98 7.59
N HIS A 186 -6.09 -2.73 7.24
CA HIS A 186 -6.67 -1.75 8.16
C HIS A 186 -8.13 -2.10 8.53
N GLU A 187 -8.60 -1.49 9.62
CA GLU A 187 -9.96 -1.68 10.12
C GLU A 187 -11.01 -1.15 9.14
N LEU A 188 -12.13 -1.87 9.03
CA LEU A 188 -13.22 -1.50 8.12
C LEU A 188 -13.83 -0.14 8.48
N ASP A 189 -13.92 0.16 9.76
CA ASP A 189 -14.52 1.39 10.29
C ASP A 189 -13.70 2.65 9.94
N LEU A 190 -12.43 2.49 9.56
CA LEU A 190 -11.60 3.53 8.94
C LEU A 190 -11.86 3.61 7.42
N LEU A 191 -11.73 2.47 6.73
CA LEU A 191 -11.70 2.43 5.26
C LEU A 191 -13.06 2.66 4.60
N LEU A 192 -14.13 2.13 5.20
CA LEU A 192 -15.47 2.23 4.62
C LEU A 192 -15.94 3.69 4.50
N PRO A 193 -15.93 4.51 5.57
CA PRO A 193 -16.33 5.92 5.44
C PRO A 193 -15.38 6.72 4.54
N LEU A 194 -14.09 6.37 4.51
CA LEU A 194 -13.09 7.01 3.65
C LEU A 194 -13.43 6.89 2.15
N LEU A 195 -13.90 5.71 1.72
CA LEU A 195 -14.28 5.48 0.32
C LEU A 195 -15.75 5.81 0.07
N GLN A 196 -16.66 5.41 0.96
CA GLN A 196 -18.10 5.50 0.74
C GLN A 196 -18.59 6.94 0.71
N ASP A 197 -18.04 7.80 1.57
CA ASP A 197 -18.46 9.19 1.70
C ASP A 197 -17.47 10.16 1.01
N LEU A 198 -16.66 9.65 0.07
CA LEU A 198 -15.64 10.42 -0.64
C LEU A 198 -16.30 11.57 -1.47
N PRO A 199 -15.97 12.85 -1.21
CA PRO A 199 -16.66 13.97 -1.83
C PRO A 199 -16.54 13.99 -3.36
N GLY A 200 -17.68 14.14 -4.04
CA GLY A 200 -17.75 14.18 -5.50
C GLY A 200 -17.59 12.82 -6.20
N ALA A 201 -17.19 11.77 -5.47
CA ALA A 201 -17.08 10.44 -6.05
C ALA A 201 -18.46 9.85 -6.32
N GLN A 202 -18.74 9.56 -7.58
CA GLN A 202 -19.99 8.94 -8.03
C GLN A 202 -19.82 7.43 -8.09
N TRP A 203 -19.49 6.79 -6.98
CA TRP A 203 -19.35 5.35 -6.91
C TRP A 203 -20.21 4.72 -5.81
N THR A 204 -20.44 3.42 -5.93
CA THR A 204 -21.01 2.60 -4.86
C THR A 204 -19.90 1.75 -4.25
N VAL A 205 -19.79 1.74 -2.93
CA VAL A 205 -18.80 0.92 -2.23
C VAL A 205 -19.48 -0.32 -1.66
N THR A 206 -18.90 -1.48 -1.92
CA THR A 206 -19.27 -2.76 -1.30
C THR A 206 -18.06 -3.35 -0.59
N HIS A 207 -18.31 -4.18 0.42
CA HIS A 207 -17.26 -4.78 1.25
C HIS A 207 -17.41 -6.29 1.29
N THR A 208 -16.27 -6.96 1.29
CA THR A 208 -16.14 -8.38 1.62
C THR A 208 -14.81 -8.61 2.34
N THR A 209 -14.58 -9.83 2.80
CA THR A 209 -13.34 -10.22 3.45
C THR A 209 -12.68 -11.38 2.73
N MET A 210 -11.36 -11.47 2.80
CA MET A 210 -10.61 -12.62 2.28
C MET A 210 -9.52 -13.09 3.24
N GLU A 211 -9.11 -14.34 3.09
CA GLU A 211 -8.03 -14.91 3.90
C GLU A 211 -6.67 -14.31 3.51
N ARG A 212 -5.82 -14.09 4.52
CA ARG A 212 -4.45 -13.62 4.32
C ARG A 212 -3.55 -14.78 3.92
N GLN A 213 -2.95 -14.68 2.73
CA GLN A 213 -2.03 -15.67 2.18
C GLN A 213 -0.69 -14.99 1.85
N VAL A 214 0.22 -14.98 2.83
CA VAL A 214 1.59 -14.50 2.59
C VAL A 214 2.38 -15.64 1.99
N GLU A 215 2.63 -15.58 0.70
CA GLU A 215 3.42 -16.58 -0.03
C GLU A 215 4.76 -15.97 -0.41
N GLN A 216 5.85 -16.63 0.01
CA GLN A 216 7.12 -16.53 -0.70
C GLN A 216 7.09 -17.59 -1.78
N LEU A 217 7.03 -17.17 -3.04
CA LEU A 217 7.01 -18.12 -4.15
C LEU A 217 8.34 -18.89 -4.14
N PRO A 218 8.32 -20.24 -4.21
CA PRO A 218 9.54 -21.03 -4.21
C PRO A 218 10.41 -20.65 -5.41
N THR A 219 11.68 -20.38 -5.17
CA THR A 219 12.67 -20.12 -6.21
C THR A 219 12.80 -21.36 -7.10
N THR A 220 12.33 -21.28 -8.34
CA THR A 220 12.55 -22.33 -9.34
C THR A 220 14.02 -22.35 -9.75
N SER A 221 14.88 -22.97 -8.95
CA SER A 221 16.31 -23.12 -9.24
C SER A 221 16.86 -24.54 -9.03
N ASP A 222 16.02 -25.57 -8.94
CA ASP A 222 16.49 -26.97 -8.97
C ASP A 222 16.07 -27.71 -10.25
N PRO A 223 16.87 -27.63 -11.33
CA PRO A 223 16.75 -28.47 -12.50
C PRO A 223 17.50 -29.81 -12.33
N SER A 224 17.42 -30.49 -11.17
CA SER A 224 18.07 -31.80 -10.99
C SER A 224 17.21 -32.84 -10.27
N MET A 225 16.24 -33.42 -10.99
CA MET A 225 15.79 -34.78 -10.71
C MET A 225 15.51 -35.49 -12.05
N SER A 226 16.60 -35.87 -12.72
CA SER A 226 16.58 -36.95 -13.70
C SER A 226 17.53 -38.06 -13.23
N GLY A 227 16.93 -39.11 -12.66
CA GLY A 227 17.47 -40.47 -12.63
C GLY A 227 18.57 -40.79 -11.60
N SER A 228 18.22 -41.60 -10.60
CA SER A 228 18.92 -42.86 -10.29
C SER A 228 18.27 -43.61 -9.12
N THR A 229 17.84 -44.84 -9.41
CA THR A 229 17.71 -45.97 -8.48
C THR A 229 18.96 -46.19 -7.63
N VAL A 230 18.88 -46.34 -6.30
CA VAL A 230 19.66 -47.33 -5.49
C VAL A 230 18.98 -47.56 -4.11
N LYS A 231 19.15 -48.81 -3.66
CA LYS A 231 18.80 -49.53 -2.42
C LYS A 231 19.19 -48.89 -1.07
N ALA A 232 18.36 -49.24 -0.07
CA ALA A 232 18.62 -49.65 1.32
C ALA A 232 19.89 -49.25 2.11
N GLN A 233 19.59 -48.89 3.38
CA GLN A 233 20.38 -48.96 4.63
C GLN A 233 21.47 -47.91 4.88
N GLY A 234 21.23 -47.08 5.91
CA GLY A 234 22.22 -46.22 6.54
C GLY A 234 21.58 -45.29 7.56
N SER A 235 21.56 -45.71 8.83
CA SER A 235 21.12 -44.94 9.99
C SER A 235 22.13 -43.87 10.42
N PHE A 236 21.69 -42.61 10.53
CA PHE A 236 22.28 -41.59 11.41
C PHE A 236 21.19 -40.61 11.90
N PRO A 237 21.23 -40.15 13.16
CA PRO A 237 20.27 -39.20 13.69
C PRO A 237 20.75 -37.76 13.44
N ALA A 238 20.00 -37.02 12.64
CA ALA A 238 20.13 -35.56 12.58
C ALA A 238 18.77 -34.98 12.95
N SER A 239 18.72 -34.37 14.11
CA SER A 239 17.62 -33.53 14.60
C SER A 239 17.49 -32.32 13.68
N GLU A 240 16.58 -32.41 12.70
CA GLU A 240 16.07 -31.22 12.03
C GLU A 240 15.05 -30.52 12.94
N PRO A 241 15.11 -29.19 13.09
CA PRO A 241 14.05 -28.45 13.74
C PRO A 241 12.84 -28.50 12.82
N SER A 242 11.82 -29.27 13.21
CA SER A 242 10.50 -29.17 12.61
C SER A 242 9.99 -27.74 12.79
N HIS A 243 10.15 -26.90 11.77
CA HIS A 243 9.47 -25.61 11.67
C HIS A 243 7.97 -25.90 11.56
N ASN A 244 7.36 -25.94 12.73
CA ASN A 244 5.94 -26.20 12.96
C ASN A 244 5.17 -24.98 12.43
N ASN A 245 4.82 -25.00 11.14
CA ASN A 245 4.11 -23.94 10.42
C ASN A 245 2.62 -23.80 10.85
N ASN A 246 2.28 -24.20 12.07
CA ASN A 246 0.92 -24.23 12.62
C ASN A 246 0.47 -22.88 13.22
N ASN A 247 1.24 -21.80 13.07
CA ASN A 247 0.85 -20.46 13.52
C ASN A 247 -0.06 -19.69 12.53
N ASN A 248 -0.52 -20.32 11.45
CA ASN A 248 -1.38 -19.65 10.47
C ASN A 248 -2.83 -19.39 10.94
N ASN A 249 -3.28 -19.98 12.05
CA ASN A 249 -4.69 -19.90 12.47
C ASN A 249 -5.14 -18.59 13.13
N ASN A 250 -4.24 -17.62 13.38
CA ASN A 250 -4.59 -16.36 14.07
C ASN A 250 -4.44 -15.11 13.19
N ARG A 251 -4.25 -15.23 11.87
CA ARG A 251 -4.15 -14.05 11.02
C ARG A 251 -5.53 -13.45 10.80
N LYS A 252 -5.67 -12.17 11.13
CA LYS A 252 -6.88 -11.40 10.85
C LYS A 252 -7.20 -11.45 9.35
N PRO A 253 -8.48 -11.63 8.95
CA PRO A 253 -8.87 -11.54 7.55
C PRO A 253 -8.57 -10.16 6.99
N LEU A 254 -8.38 -10.10 5.68
CA LEU A 254 -8.18 -8.87 4.92
C LEU A 254 -9.53 -8.28 4.55
N ASN A 255 -9.62 -6.95 4.56
CA ASN A 255 -10.76 -6.23 4.03
C ASN A 255 -10.59 -6.00 2.53
N VAL A 256 -11.64 -6.27 1.76
CA VAL A 256 -11.70 -5.94 0.34
C VAL A 256 -12.85 -4.98 0.11
N LEU A 257 -12.54 -3.74 -0.26
CA LEU A 257 -13.51 -2.72 -0.62
C LEU A 257 -13.55 -2.60 -2.14
N ILE A 258 -14.76 -2.53 -2.68
CA ILE A 258 -15.02 -2.53 -4.12
C ILE A 258 -15.87 -1.32 -4.41
N ALA A 259 -15.23 -0.26 -4.90
CA ALA A 259 -15.84 1.01 -5.25
C ALA A 259 -16.09 1.04 -6.76
N ARG A 260 -17.36 0.96 -7.16
CA ARG A 260 -17.76 0.94 -8.58
C ARG A 260 -18.30 2.29 -9.00
N ARG A 261 -17.67 2.91 -10.00
CA ARG A 261 -18.14 4.18 -10.57
C ARG A 261 -19.48 3.99 -11.30
N SER A 262 -20.42 4.87 -11.02
CA SER A 262 -21.77 4.85 -11.59
C SER A 262 -21.80 5.66 -12.89
N CYS A 263 -22.53 5.17 -13.89
CA CYS A 263 -22.84 5.99 -15.06
C CYS A 263 -23.86 7.06 -14.65
N VAL A 264 -23.52 8.34 -14.79
CA VAL A 264 -24.46 9.44 -14.54
C VAL A 264 -24.82 10.08 -15.86
N PHE A 265 -26.05 9.85 -16.31
CA PHE A 265 -26.59 10.46 -17.51
C PHE A 265 -27.46 11.67 -17.16
N ASP A 266 -27.38 12.74 -17.95
CA ASP A 266 -28.36 13.82 -17.93
C ASP A 266 -29.72 13.33 -18.46
N GLY A 267 -30.76 14.16 -18.29
CA GLY A 267 -32.08 13.88 -18.85
C GLY A 267 -32.12 13.77 -20.39
N CYS A 268 -31.01 14.06 -21.07
CA CYS A 268 -30.81 13.95 -22.52
C CYS A 268 -29.95 12.74 -22.92
N GLY A 269 -29.47 11.93 -21.95
CA GLY A 269 -28.62 10.76 -22.19
C GLY A 269 -27.12 11.04 -22.32
N ASN A 270 -26.63 12.25 -22.03
CA ASN A 270 -25.20 12.56 -22.00
C ASN A 270 -24.59 12.17 -20.66
N ASN A 271 -23.42 11.53 -20.68
CA ASN A 271 -22.67 11.27 -19.46
C ASN A 271 -22.13 12.60 -18.88
N ILE A 272 -22.56 12.98 -17.68
CA ILE A 272 -22.06 14.16 -16.96
C ILE A 272 -21.15 13.78 -15.78
N ALA A 273 -20.74 12.51 -15.68
CA ALA A 273 -19.81 12.12 -14.63
C ALA A 273 -18.51 12.91 -14.79
N THR A 274 -18.18 13.75 -13.81
CA THR A 274 -16.88 14.41 -13.76
C THR A 274 -15.82 13.35 -13.49
N SER A 275 -14.73 13.39 -14.25
CA SER A 275 -13.55 12.54 -14.02
C SER A 275 -12.61 13.10 -12.97
N THR A 276 -12.81 14.35 -12.57
CA THR A 276 -11.96 15.02 -11.58
C THR A 276 -12.71 15.18 -10.27
N LEU A 277 -12.06 14.79 -9.17
CA LEU A 277 -12.47 15.17 -7.82
C LEU A 277 -11.80 16.48 -7.42
N ASP A 278 -12.44 17.22 -6.51
CA ASP A 278 -11.85 18.40 -5.88
C ASP A 278 -10.86 17.92 -4.80
N PHE A 279 -9.57 18.24 -5.00
CA PHE A 279 -8.51 17.79 -4.10
C PHE A 279 -8.70 18.30 -2.67
N ASP A 280 -9.06 19.56 -2.48
CA ASP A 280 -9.19 20.17 -1.15
C ASP A 280 -10.37 19.56 -0.39
N ALA A 281 -11.48 19.27 -1.10
CA ALA A 281 -12.63 18.58 -0.53
C ALA A 281 -12.28 17.13 -0.14
N VAL A 282 -11.53 16.41 -0.98
CA VAL A 282 -11.06 15.06 -0.68
C VAL A 282 -10.09 15.08 0.51
N TYR A 283 -9.09 15.96 0.52
CA TYR A 283 -8.15 16.13 1.62
C TYR A 283 -8.87 16.39 2.95
N SER A 284 -9.79 17.36 2.96
CA SER A 284 -10.57 17.68 4.16
C SER A 284 -11.41 16.50 4.65
N HIS A 285 -11.89 15.67 3.72
CA HIS A 285 -12.62 14.45 4.05
C HIS A 285 -11.68 13.38 4.66
N VAL A 286 -10.53 13.14 4.04
CA VAL A 286 -9.52 12.18 4.52
C VAL A 286 -9.10 12.56 5.93
N HIS A 287 -8.69 13.81 6.14
CA HIS A 287 -8.32 14.37 7.43
C HIS A 287 -9.39 14.12 8.49
N ARG A 288 -10.63 14.53 8.22
CA ARG A 288 -11.76 14.33 9.16
C ARG A 288 -12.02 12.84 9.47
N VAL A 289 -11.85 11.94 8.51
CA VAL A 289 -12.05 10.50 8.72
C VAL A 289 -10.93 9.90 9.57
N ASN A 290 -9.67 10.25 9.26
CA ASN A 290 -8.48 9.85 10.02
C ASN A 290 -8.54 10.38 11.45
N ASP A 291 -8.75 11.69 11.64
CA ASP A 291 -8.89 12.33 12.95
C ASP A 291 -9.95 11.65 13.80
N ARG A 292 -11.15 11.44 13.25
CA ARG A 292 -12.23 10.76 13.99
C ARG A 292 -11.81 9.35 14.39
N TRP A 293 -11.16 8.61 13.49
CA TRP A 293 -10.72 7.24 13.75
C TRP A 293 -9.69 7.18 14.88
N PHE A 294 -8.65 8.02 14.82
CA PHE A 294 -7.63 8.07 15.86
C PHE A 294 -8.19 8.67 17.17
N GLN A 295 -9.15 9.59 17.12
CA GLN A 295 -9.81 10.12 18.32
C GLN A 295 -10.74 9.13 19.01
N GLU A 296 -11.57 8.42 18.25
CA GLU A 296 -12.66 7.62 18.83
C GLU A 296 -12.32 6.14 18.96
N GLN A 297 -11.52 5.57 18.05
CA GLN A 297 -11.37 4.12 17.90
C GLN A 297 -9.98 3.63 18.24
N GLN A 298 -8.94 4.42 17.98
CA GLN A 298 -7.56 4.13 18.33
C GLN A 298 -6.88 5.32 19.03
N PRO A 299 -7.42 5.78 20.18
CA PRO A 299 -6.84 6.91 20.88
C PRO A 299 -5.45 6.58 21.43
N LEU A 300 -4.46 7.39 21.02
CA LEU A 300 -3.13 7.38 21.61
C LEU A 300 -3.22 7.67 23.12
N LEU A 301 -4.09 8.62 23.49
CA LEU A 301 -4.27 9.05 24.87
C LEU A 301 -5.58 8.55 25.48
N THR A 302 -5.55 7.35 26.07
CA THR A 302 -6.67 6.82 26.87
C THR A 302 -6.65 7.35 28.31
N GLU A 303 -7.79 7.29 29.02
CA GLU A 303 -7.86 7.59 30.47
C GLU A 303 -6.86 6.76 31.29
N LEU A 304 -6.67 5.49 30.92
CA LEU A 304 -5.67 4.63 31.56
C LEU A 304 -4.26 5.16 31.30
N ARG A 305 -3.94 5.52 30.05
CA ARG A 305 -2.64 6.08 29.68
C ARG A 305 -2.35 7.40 30.39
N ILE A 306 -3.35 8.28 30.53
CA ILE A 306 -3.24 9.52 31.31
C ILE A 306 -2.91 9.23 32.77
N HIS A 307 -3.52 8.21 33.35
CA HIS A 307 -3.23 7.78 34.72
C HIS A 307 -1.81 7.23 34.86
N GLU A 308 -1.35 6.41 33.91
CA GLU A 308 0.04 5.91 33.88
C GLU A 308 1.06 7.04 33.76
N LEU A 309 0.79 8.03 32.90
CA LEU A 309 1.64 9.22 32.75
C LEU A 309 1.70 10.04 34.05
N LYS A 310 0.55 10.22 34.72
CA LYS A 310 0.50 10.88 36.05
C LYS A 310 1.43 10.20 37.04
N GLU A 311 1.30 8.88 37.21
CA GLU A 311 2.17 8.15 38.13
C GLU A 311 3.64 8.22 37.74
N ALA A 312 3.94 8.17 36.44
CA ALA A 312 5.31 8.22 35.92
C ALA A 312 5.98 9.56 36.23
N PHE A 313 5.30 10.68 35.93
CA PHE A 313 5.82 12.02 36.20
C PHE A 313 5.93 12.32 37.71
N GLU A 314 4.98 11.84 38.52
CA GLU A 314 5.07 11.96 39.99
C GLU A 314 6.32 11.26 40.54
N LYS A 315 6.59 10.02 40.09
CA LYS A 315 7.77 9.24 40.51
C LYS A 315 9.09 9.93 40.16
N VAL A 316 9.19 10.56 38.99
CA VAL A 316 10.40 11.32 38.60
C VAL A 316 10.55 12.58 39.43
N SER A 317 9.45 13.31 39.67
CA SER A 317 9.48 14.55 40.47
C SER A 317 9.91 14.32 41.93
N ASP A 318 9.60 13.16 42.51
CA ASP A 318 10.03 12.81 43.87
C ASP A 318 11.53 12.48 43.95
N ILE A 319 12.13 12.03 42.85
CA ILE A 319 13.58 11.81 42.77
C ILE A 319 14.30 13.16 42.70
N GLU A 320 13.82 14.07 41.85
CA GLU A 320 14.45 15.36 41.58
C GLU A 320 14.28 16.38 42.70
N ARG A 321 13.21 16.33 43.53
CA ARG A 321 13.04 17.22 44.69
C ARG A 321 14.20 17.19 45.69
N ASN A 322 15.07 16.17 45.62
CA ASN A 322 16.28 16.10 46.42
C ASN A 322 17.42 16.98 45.86
N ASP A 323 17.36 17.38 44.59
CA ASP A 323 18.24 18.32 43.92
C ASP A 323 17.50 19.64 43.66
N ALA A 324 17.99 20.73 44.24
CA ALA A 324 17.25 21.99 44.41
C ALA A 324 17.08 22.86 43.14
N THR A 325 16.69 22.28 42.00
CA THR A 325 16.38 23.03 40.77
C THR A 325 14.91 23.47 40.76
N GLU A 326 14.69 24.78 40.86
CA GLU A 326 13.38 25.43 40.78
C GLU A 326 12.84 25.39 39.34
N GLY A 327 12.15 24.31 38.98
CA GLY A 327 11.45 24.16 37.70
C GLY A 327 10.93 22.73 37.56
N GLY A 328 9.70 22.46 37.99
CA GLY A 328 9.15 21.10 38.16
C GLY A 328 8.80 20.35 36.87
N GLY A 329 9.65 20.43 35.84
CA GLY A 329 9.50 19.71 34.57
C GLY A 329 10.60 18.65 34.38
N VAL A 330 10.27 17.58 33.67
CA VAL A 330 11.19 16.49 33.32
C VAL A 330 11.92 16.86 32.02
N SER A 331 13.21 16.54 31.88
CA SER A 331 13.92 16.80 30.62
C SER A 331 13.30 16.03 29.45
N LEU A 332 13.33 16.56 28.23
CA LEU A 332 12.77 15.88 27.04
C LEU A 332 13.29 14.44 26.87
N LYS A 333 14.57 14.23 27.15
CA LYS A 333 15.23 12.92 27.04
C LYS A 333 14.69 11.91 28.05
N GLU A 334 14.35 12.36 29.24
CA GLU A 334 13.75 11.51 30.29
C GLU A 334 12.24 11.36 30.10
N ALA A 335 11.56 12.37 29.54
CA ALA A 335 10.14 12.34 29.25
C ALA A 335 9.81 11.37 28.09
N PHE A 336 10.65 11.29 27.05
CA PHE A 336 10.44 10.43 25.89
C PHE A 336 10.07 8.96 26.22
N PRO A 337 10.81 8.23 27.07
CA PRO A 337 10.44 6.87 27.45
C PRO A 337 9.20 6.78 28.37
N LEU A 338 8.75 7.89 28.95
CA LEU A 338 7.48 7.95 29.70
C LEU A 338 6.29 8.14 28.75
N LEU A 339 6.44 9.03 27.76
CA LEU A 339 5.41 9.36 26.78
C LEU A 339 5.08 8.17 25.88
N PHE A 340 6.11 7.46 25.40
CA PHE A 340 5.96 6.39 24.42
C PHE A 340 6.35 5.05 25.02
N THR A 341 5.59 4.01 24.71
CA THR A 341 5.87 2.60 25.00
C THR A 341 7.09 2.09 24.23
N GLU A 342 7.60 0.93 24.59
CA GLU A 342 8.72 0.32 23.88
C GLU A 342 8.40 0.08 22.39
N ALA A 343 7.20 -0.42 22.09
CA ALA A 343 6.75 -0.66 20.72
C ALA A 343 6.62 0.62 19.89
N GLU A 344 6.09 1.70 20.47
CA GLU A 344 6.02 3.01 19.78
C GLU A 344 7.41 3.54 19.48
N ARG A 345 8.37 3.39 20.40
CA ARG A 345 9.77 3.82 20.21
C ARG A 345 10.55 3.00 19.17
N GLU A 346 10.04 1.85 18.73
CA GLU A 346 10.61 1.14 17.57
C GLU A 346 10.35 1.90 16.27
N HIS A 347 9.33 2.74 16.22
CA HIS A 347 8.90 3.48 15.04
C HIS A 347 9.09 4.99 15.18
N LEU A 348 9.00 5.54 16.39
CA LEU A 348 9.26 6.93 16.71
C LEU A 348 10.62 7.03 17.40
N THR A 349 11.63 7.57 16.71
CA THR A 349 12.94 7.82 17.31
C THR A 349 12.89 9.05 18.21
N PHE A 350 13.90 9.22 19.07
CA PHE A 350 14.00 10.44 19.87
C PHE A 350 14.15 11.69 19.00
N ASP A 351 14.83 11.60 17.86
CA ASP A 351 15.01 12.72 16.94
C ASP A 351 13.68 13.13 16.30
N HIS A 352 12.84 12.16 15.86
CA HIS A 352 11.49 12.46 15.37
C HIS A 352 10.63 13.14 16.45
N PHE A 353 10.69 12.64 17.68
CA PHE A 353 10.01 13.28 18.81
C PHE A 353 10.46 14.74 19.03
N LEU A 354 11.75 15.04 18.88
CA LEU A 354 12.25 16.40 19.02
C LEU A 354 11.73 17.32 17.91
N GLU A 355 11.63 16.81 16.68
CA GLU A 355 11.05 17.56 15.54
C GLU A 355 9.57 17.87 15.79
N ASP A 356 8.78 16.88 16.23
CA ASP A 356 7.37 17.05 16.56
C ASP A 356 7.19 18.00 17.75
N TRP A 357 8.03 17.87 18.78
CA TRP A 357 8.00 18.75 19.95
C TRP A 357 8.37 20.19 19.59
N GLU A 358 9.35 20.40 18.71
CA GLU A 358 9.68 21.75 18.24
C GLU A 358 8.51 22.39 17.50
N ALA A 359 7.84 21.63 16.63
CA ALA A 359 6.63 22.10 15.94
C ALA A 359 5.51 22.46 16.92
N PHE A 360 5.28 21.63 17.94
CA PHE A 360 4.31 21.87 19.00
C PHE A 360 4.61 23.15 19.79
N VAL A 361 5.88 23.36 20.18
CA VAL A 361 6.29 24.58 20.90
C VAL A 361 6.13 25.83 20.04
N GLN A 362 6.34 25.75 18.73
CA GLN A 362 6.14 26.87 17.81
C GLN A 362 4.67 27.30 17.71
N THR A 363 3.72 26.36 17.86
CA THR A 363 2.28 26.65 17.80
C THR A 363 1.69 27.05 19.16
N HIS A 364 2.42 26.79 20.27
CA HIS A 364 1.96 27.01 21.63
C HIS A 364 2.82 28.04 22.38
N GLU A 365 2.44 29.32 22.28
CA GLU A 365 3.12 30.39 23.02
C GLU A 365 3.04 30.19 24.55
N GLY A 366 4.15 30.43 25.24
CA GLY A 366 4.21 30.40 26.72
C GLY A 366 4.68 29.09 27.35
N LEU A 367 5.03 28.09 26.53
CA LEU A 367 5.60 26.81 26.98
C LEU A 367 7.09 26.94 27.38
N GLY A 368 7.37 27.62 28.50
CA GLY A 368 8.67 27.57 29.18
C GLY A 368 9.92 27.75 28.30
N ASP A 369 10.98 27.03 28.61
CA ASP A 369 12.28 27.06 27.90
C ASP A 369 12.36 26.07 26.73
N GLY A 370 11.27 25.35 26.44
CA GLY A 370 11.18 24.33 25.40
C GLY A 370 11.98 23.05 25.67
N ASN A 371 12.76 22.96 26.75
CA ASN A 371 13.65 21.83 27.05
C ASN A 371 13.13 20.91 28.16
N THR A 372 12.05 21.31 28.80
CA THR A 372 11.42 20.59 29.89
C THR A 372 9.94 20.36 29.59
N LEU A 373 9.43 19.26 30.12
CA LEU A 373 8.10 18.77 29.87
C LEU A 373 7.41 18.55 31.21
N THR A 374 6.30 19.24 31.43
CA THR A 374 5.40 18.99 32.56
C THR A 374 4.37 17.94 32.16
N LEU A 375 3.67 17.35 33.12
CA LEU A 375 2.56 16.44 32.81
C LEU A 375 1.47 17.12 31.96
N GLU A 376 1.17 18.39 32.21
CA GLU A 376 0.16 19.13 31.45
C GLU A 376 0.57 19.30 29.99
N THR A 377 1.83 19.67 29.76
CA THR A 377 2.38 19.81 28.40
C THR A 377 2.56 18.47 27.70
N ALA A 378 2.84 17.38 28.44
CA ALA A 378 2.83 16.00 27.90
C ALA A 378 1.47 15.60 27.35
N ILE A 379 0.42 15.84 28.14
CA ILE A 379 -0.95 15.50 27.75
C ILE A 379 -1.36 16.35 26.55
N ALA A 380 -1.07 17.66 26.56
CA ALA A 380 -1.37 18.53 25.43
C ALA A 380 -0.66 18.09 24.15
N PHE A 381 0.64 17.80 24.23
CA PHE A 381 1.44 17.30 23.11
C PHE A 381 0.90 15.99 22.54
N LEU A 382 0.64 14.99 23.39
CA LEU A 382 0.08 13.70 22.94
C LEU A 382 -1.35 13.83 22.39
N THR A 383 -2.10 14.84 22.83
CA THR A 383 -3.44 15.13 22.29
C THR A 383 -3.36 15.74 20.90
N GLU A 384 -2.32 16.53 20.60
CA GLU A 384 -2.10 17.12 19.26
C GLU A 384 -1.44 16.15 18.29
N MET A 385 -0.60 15.23 18.77
CA MET A 385 -0.02 14.16 17.96
C MET A 385 -1.05 13.14 17.45
N GLN A 386 -2.21 13.06 18.10
CA GLN A 386 -3.28 12.11 17.81
C GLN A 386 -4.24 12.67 16.77
#